data_AF-A0A8H7YS54-F1
#
_entry.id   AF-A0A8H7YS54-F1
#
_cell.length_a   1.000
_cell.length_b   1.000
_cell.length_c   1.000
_cell.angle_alpha   90.00
_cell.angle_beta   90.00
_cell.angle_gamma   90.00
#
_symmetry.space_group_name_H-M   'P 1'
#
loop_
_entity.id
_entity.type
_entity.pdbx_description
1 polymer ?
#
loop_
_entity_poly.entity_id
_entity_poly.type
_entity_poly.pdbx_seq_one_letter_code
_entity_poly.pdbx_strand_id
1 'polypeptide(L)'
;MRAACQLPCLRSAPNMYLALAVAVTGISVPIGLSFILMELVSATPLQAFTAGAALSATSLGTTLTILSTTQLITLRLGTVTTSAAMFDDVIGLVLVQIISNLGGNGDSSRSVTVLRPLFVSIGFGVGIVLVCRFVALPILIKIFESKCKLPKFTHKPQFAFLGYIFLLLGLVAGAAYAGTSSLFAAYLAGVITSWFDTLIYTTPHSTAAQLQQNNDSHSQGQAQP
;
A
#
# COMPACT_ATOMS: atom_id res chain seq x y z
N MET A 1 -23.11 4.53 -8.62
CA MET A 1 -21.85 4.03 -9.23
C MET A 1 -20.60 4.89 -8.99
N ARG A 2 -20.70 6.19 -8.61
CA ARG A 2 -19.51 7.04 -8.37
C ARG A 2 -18.80 6.86 -7.01
N ALA A 3 -19.40 6.16 -6.04
CA ALA A 3 -18.83 5.99 -4.70
C ALA A 3 -17.82 4.83 -4.55
N ALA A 4 -17.78 3.87 -5.48
CA ALA A 4 -16.91 2.68 -5.39
C ALA A 4 -15.49 2.91 -5.93
N CYS A 5 -15.21 4.07 -6.53
CA CYS A 5 -13.93 4.42 -7.12
C CYS A 5 -13.09 5.31 -6.19
N GLN A 6 -13.03 4.97 -4.92
CA GLN A 6 -12.09 5.58 -3.98
C GLN A 6 -11.14 4.49 -3.47
N LEU A 7 -10.29 3.98 -4.35
CA LEU A 7 -9.01 3.47 -3.85
C LEU A 7 -8.33 4.65 -3.12
N PRO A 8 -7.88 4.49 -1.87
CA PRO A 8 -7.13 5.52 -1.15
C PRO A 8 -5.94 6.05 -1.96
N CYS A 9 -5.35 5.21 -2.80
CA CYS A 9 -4.27 5.56 -3.72
C CYS A 9 -4.67 6.61 -4.77
N LEU A 10 -5.91 6.60 -5.27
CA LEU A 10 -6.31 7.45 -6.40
C LEU A 10 -6.82 8.85 -5.97
N ARG A 11 -7.32 8.99 -4.73
CA ARG A 11 -7.72 10.30 -4.17
C ARG A 11 -6.53 11.19 -3.76
N SER A 12 -5.32 10.64 -3.80
CA SER A 12 -4.09 11.24 -3.24
C SER A 12 -3.10 11.74 -4.29
N ALA A 13 -3.45 11.65 -5.58
CA ALA A 13 -2.63 12.14 -6.70
C ALA A 13 -2.07 13.57 -6.54
N PRO A 14 -2.79 14.58 -5.99
CA PRO A 14 -2.23 15.93 -5.90
C PRO A 14 -1.08 16.06 -4.89
N ASN A 15 -0.91 15.12 -3.95
CA ASN A 15 0.14 15.18 -2.93
C ASN A 15 1.28 14.18 -3.16
N MET A 16 1.26 13.40 -4.26
CA MET A 16 2.31 12.43 -4.57
C MET A 16 3.68 13.08 -4.75
N TYR A 17 3.72 14.28 -5.33
CA TYR A 17 4.97 15.04 -5.45
C TYR A 17 5.55 15.39 -4.08
N LEU A 18 4.68 15.76 -3.13
CA LEU A 18 5.09 16.10 -1.77
C LEU A 18 5.58 14.87 -1.01
N ALA A 19 4.90 13.73 -1.16
CA ALA A 19 5.35 12.45 -0.60
C ALA A 19 6.69 12.00 -1.19
N LEU A 20 6.90 12.18 -2.50
CA LEU A 20 8.19 11.89 -3.14
C LEU A 20 9.30 12.82 -2.64
N ALA A 21 9.02 14.12 -2.50
CA ALA A 21 9.98 15.07 -1.93
C ALA A 21 10.35 14.67 -0.50
N VAL A 22 9.36 14.31 0.33
CA VAL A 22 9.59 13.82 1.70
C VAL A 22 10.44 12.56 1.69
N ALA A 23 10.12 11.55 0.86
CA ALA A 23 10.92 10.32 0.74
C ALA A 23 12.37 10.61 0.31
N VAL A 24 12.55 11.40 -0.75
CA VAL A 24 13.89 11.76 -1.27
C VAL A 24 14.70 12.51 -0.21
N THR A 25 14.10 13.47 0.49
CA THR A 25 14.79 14.18 1.58
C THR A 25 15.10 13.27 2.76
N GLY A 26 14.17 12.39 3.14
CA GLY A 26 14.32 11.41 4.22
C GLY A 26 15.45 10.42 3.99
N ILE A 27 15.81 10.15 2.72
CA ILE A 27 16.93 9.27 2.35
C ILE A 27 18.21 10.07 2.10
N SER A 28 18.13 11.18 1.36
CA SER A 28 19.31 11.95 0.95
C SER A 28 20.01 12.62 2.14
N VAL A 29 19.25 13.13 3.11
CA VAL A 29 19.80 13.80 4.30
C VAL A 29 20.63 12.84 5.17
N PRO A 30 20.12 11.68 5.64
CA PRO A 30 20.92 10.76 6.45
C PRO A 30 22.10 10.15 5.67
N ILE A 31 21.97 9.92 4.37
CA ILE A 31 23.11 9.48 3.53
C ILE A 31 24.18 10.56 3.49
N GLY A 32 23.82 11.81 3.18
CA GLY A 32 24.76 12.93 3.15
C GLY A 32 25.43 13.18 4.50
N LEU A 33 24.65 13.14 5.58
CA LEU A 33 25.15 13.29 6.94
C LEU A 33 26.14 12.18 7.32
N SER A 34 25.95 10.96 6.80
CA SER A 34 26.81 9.83 7.16
C SER A 34 28.24 9.94 6.61
N PHE A 35 28.48 10.75 5.57
CA PHE A 35 29.85 11.01 5.09
C PHE A 35 30.72 11.76 6.10
N ILE A 36 30.13 12.43 7.09
CA ILE A 36 30.87 13.03 8.21
C ILE A 36 31.64 11.94 9.00
N LEU A 37 31.17 10.69 9.03
CA LEU A 37 31.86 9.58 9.71
C LEU A 37 33.23 9.26 9.08
N MET A 38 33.46 9.64 7.82
CA MET A 38 34.78 9.48 7.19
C MET A 38 35.85 10.30 7.91
N GLU A 39 35.54 11.53 8.29
CA GLU A 39 36.46 12.42 9.02
C GLU A 39 36.58 12.04 10.50
N LEU A 40 35.49 11.60 11.14
CA LEU A 40 35.50 11.29 12.58
C LEU A 40 36.16 9.96 12.94
N VAL A 41 35.97 8.92 12.13
CA VAL A 41 36.35 7.54 12.48
C VAL A 41 37.22 6.90 11.40
N SER A 42 37.66 7.65 10.38
CA SER A 42 38.41 7.11 9.23
C SER A 42 37.66 5.96 8.53
N ALA A 43 36.33 6.05 8.49
CA ALA A 43 35.48 5.05 7.85
C ALA A 43 35.68 5.05 6.33
N THR A 44 35.57 3.88 5.71
CA THR A 44 35.59 3.80 4.23
C THR A 44 34.32 4.43 3.64
N PRO A 45 34.36 4.94 2.39
CA PRO A 45 33.18 5.51 1.74
C PRO A 45 32.00 4.54 1.65
N LEU A 46 32.28 3.24 1.49
CA LEU A 46 31.26 2.19 1.49
C LEU A 46 30.62 2.04 2.87
N GLN A 47 31.42 2.03 3.94
CA GLN A 47 30.91 1.96 5.32
C GLN A 47 30.04 3.17 5.68
N ALA A 48 30.49 4.39 5.34
CA ALA A 48 29.71 5.60 5.51
C ALA A 48 28.39 5.55 4.72
N PHE A 49 28.42 5.12 3.45
CA PHE A 49 27.22 4.95 2.65
C PHE A 49 26.26 3.92 3.26
N THR A 50 26.76 2.75 3.70
CA THR A 50 25.94 1.73 4.35
C THR A 50 25.34 2.20 5.67
N ALA A 51 26.07 2.98 6.46
CA ALA A 51 25.57 3.54 7.71
C ALA A 51 24.46 4.57 7.45
N GLY A 52 24.62 5.44 6.45
CA GLY A 52 23.59 6.38 6.03
C GLY A 52 22.35 5.69 5.45
N ALA A 53 22.54 4.67 4.63
CA ALA A 53 21.44 3.84 4.11
C ALA A 53 20.70 3.12 5.23
N ALA A 54 21.39 2.59 6.24
CA ALA A 54 20.77 1.99 7.41
C ALA A 54 19.98 3.02 8.25
N LEU A 55 20.50 4.23 8.40
CA LEU A 55 19.83 5.33 9.11
C LEU A 55 18.57 5.83 8.37
N SER A 56 18.53 5.71 7.04
CA SER A 56 17.37 6.08 6.22
C SER A 56 16.16 5.12 6.36
N ALA A 57 16.25 4.06 7.15
CA ALA A 57 15.16 3.11 7.34
C ALA A 57 13.96 3.75 8.09
N THR A 58 12.80 3.80 7.43
CA THR A 58 11.56 4.36 7.97
C THR A 58 10.71 3.29 8.68
N SER A 59 10.42 3.47 9.98
CA SER A 59 9.52 2.57 10.74
C SER A 59 8.05 2.97 10.62
N LEU A 60 7.39 2.54 9.53
CA LEU A 60 5.99 2.84 9.25
C LEU A 60 5.05 2.46 10.42
N GLY A 61 5.28 1.32 11.08
CA GLY A 61 4.42 0.84 12.17
C GLY A 61 4.40 1.77 13.39
N THR A 62 5.56 2.30 13.79
CA THR A 62 5.65 3.29 14.87
C THR A 62 4.98 4.59 14.45
N THR A 63 5.25 5.06 13.23
CA THR A 63 4.67 6.29 12.68
C THR A 63 3.15 6.22 12.62
N LEU A 64 2.57 5.15 12.07
CA LEU A 64 1.10 4.98 12.03
C LEU A 64 0.49 4.91 13.42
N THR A 65 1.15 4.27 14.39
CA THR A 65 0.66 4.22 15.78
C THR A 65 0.57 5.63 16.36
N ILE A 66 1.62 6.45 16.20
CA ILE A 66 1.64 7.84 16.68
C ILE A 66 0.61 8.71 15.96
N LEU A 67 0.48 8.56 14.63
CA LEU A 67 -0.53 9.31 13.88
C LEU A 67 -1.96 8.90 14.24
N SER A 68 -2.18 7.63 14.62
CA SER A 68 -3.48 7.13 15.07
C SER A 68 -3.84 7.66 16.46
N THR A 69 -2.88 7.68 17.39
CA THR A 69 -3.12 8.22 18.75
C THR A 69 -3.34 9.73 18.74
N THR A 70 -2.73 10.44 17.78
CA THR A 70 -2.91 11.90 17.60
C THR A 70 -4.08 12.27 16.70
N GLN A 71 -4.83 11.29 16.17
CA GLN A 71 -5.95 11.50 15.22
C GLN A 71 -5.54 12.22 13.91
N LEU A 72 -4.24 12.24 13.57
CA LEU A 72 -3.71 12.87 12.35
C LEU A 72 -3.69 11.92 11.14
N ILE A 73 -3.99 10.64 11.34
CA ILE A 73 -3.94 9.61 10.30
C ILE A 73 -4.92 9.86 9.14
N THR A 74 -6.05 10.53 9.40
CA THR A 74 -7.06 10.88 8.39
C THR A 74 -6.76 12.19 7.65
N LEU A 75 -5.75 12.94 8.11
CA LEU A 75 -5.34 14.21 7.53
C LEU A 75 -4.39 13.99 6.33
N ARG A 76 -4.16 15.06 5.55
CA ARG A 76 -3.17 15.07 4.46
C ARG A 76 -1.79 14.58 4.91
N LEU A 77 -1.40 14.88 6.15
CA LEU A 77 -0.13 14.43 6.73
C LEU A 77 -0.05 12.90 6.78
N GLY A 78 -1.09 12.21 7.26
CA GLY A 78 -1.10 10.75 7.30
C GLY A 78 -1.01 10.10 5.93
N THR A 79 -1.72 10.65 4.93
CA THR A 79 -1.65 10.14 3.56
C THR A 79 -0.27 10.35 2.93
N VAL A 80 0.33 11.53 3.11
CA VAL A 80 1.67 11.86 2.59
C VAL A 80 2.74 11.01 3.24
N THR A 81 2.76 10.91 4.57
CA THR A 81 3.75 10.13 5.31
C THR A 81 3.67 8.64 4.98
N THR A 82 2.46 8.09 4.90
CA THR A 82 2.28 6.68 4.54
C THR A 82 2.74 6.42 3.11
N SER A 83 2.44 7.34 2.17
CA SER A 83 2.89 7.21 0.78
C SER A 83 4.41 7.35 0.65
N ALA A 84 5.03 8.26 1.40
CA ALA A 84 6.49 8.43 1.44
C ALA A 84 7.18 7.16 1.94
N ALA A 85 6.71 6.59 3.04
CA ALA A 85 7.25 5.34 3.58
C ALA A 85 7.15 4.16 2.59
N MET A 86 6.10 4.12 1.75
CA MET A 86 6.00 3.09 0.71
C MET A 86 7.04 3.27 -0.40
N PHE A 87 7.41 4.51 -0.75
CA PHE A 87 8.51 4.77 -1.68
C PHE A 87 9.85 4.37 -1.07
N ASP A 88 10.05 4.65 0.23
CA ASP A 88 11.27 4.27 0.96
C ASP A 88 11.51 2.75 0.92
N ASP A 89 10.46 1.91 1.01
CA ASP A 89 10.59 0.45 0.90
C ASP A 89 11.15 -0.01 -0.46
N VAL A 90 10.78 0.68 -1.54
CA VAL A 90 11.28 0.37 -2.90
C VAL A 90 12.71 0.88 -3.07
N ILE A 91 12.99 2.09 -2.59
CA ILE A 91 14.32 2.69 -2.66
C ILE A 91 15.29 1.91 -1.76
N GLY A 92 14.85 1.42 -0.60
CA GLY A 92 15.63 0.59 0.31
C GLY A 92 16.14 -0.68 -0.36
N LEU A 93 15.32 -1.35 -1.18
CA LEU A 93 15.78 -2.48 -1.98
C LEU A 93 16.85 -2.08 -3.00
N VAL A 94 16.72 -0.92 -3.62
CA VAL A 94 17.74 -0.37 -4.54
C VAL A 94 19.03 -0.08 -3.78
N LEU A 95 18.96 0.51 -2.59
CA LEU A 95 20.13 0.78 -1.75
C LEU A 95 20.85 -0.52 -1.36
N VAL A 96 20.12 -1.56 -0.96
CA VAL A 96 20.70 -2.89 -0.66
C VAL A 96 21.44 -3.47 -1.87
N GLN A 97 20.88 -3.32 -3.08
CA GLN A 97 21.59 -3.75 -4.29
C GLN A 97 22.83 -2.91 -4.56
N ILE A 98 22.76 -1.59 -4.41
CA ILE A 98 23.93 -0.71 -4.59
C ILE A 98 25.05 -1.13 -3.64
N ILE A 99 24.74 -1.32 -2.35
CA ILE A 99 25.69 -1.77 -1.34
C ILE A 99 26.33 -3.10 -1.74
N SER A 100 25.50 -4.08 -2.13
CA SER A 100 25.96 -5.41 -2.53
C SER A 100 26.85 -5.37 -3.78
N ASN A 101 26.53 -4.52 -4.76
CA ASN A 101 27.32 -4.35 -5.97
C ASN A 101 28.63 -3.58 -5.75
N LEU A 102 28.65 -2.63 -4.81
CA LEU A 102 29.87 -1.91 -4.43
C LEU A 102 30.81 -2.78 -3.59
N GLY A 103 30.28 -3.70 -2.78
CA GLY A 103 31.06 -4.65 -1.97
C GLY A 103 31.58 -5.88 -2.73
N GLY A 104 31.06 -6.18 -3.93
CA GLY A 104 31.48 -7.32 -4.76
C GLY A 104 32.55 -6.98 -5.81
N ASN A 105 33.54 -7.86 -5.98
CA ASN A 105 34.57 -7.76 -7.01
C ASN A 105 33.94 -7.71 -8.42
N GLY A 106 34.38 -6.73 -9.22
CA GLY A 106 33.66 -6.24 -10.40
C GLY A 106 33.48 -7.24 -11.53
N ASP A 107 32.21 -7.44 -11.90
CA ASP A 107 31.80 -7.95 -13.21
C ASP A 107 30.78 -7.01 -13.88
N SER A 108 30.83 -7.00 -15.20
CA SER A 108 30.31 -6.01 -16.16
C SER A 108 28.78 -5.87 -16.26
N SER A 109 28.01 -6.27 -15.24
CA SER A 109 26.53 -6.18 -15.21
C SER A 109 25.98 -5.23 -14.13
N ARG A 110 26.83 -4.31 -13.63
CA ARG A 110 26.53 -3.34 -12.55
C ARG A 110 25.24 -2.52 -12.71
N SER A 111 24.80 -2.25 -13.94
CA SER A 111 23.62 -1.40 -14.19
C SER A 111 22.29 -2.16 -14.17
N VAL A 112 22.29 -3.44 -14.57
CA VAL A 112 21.06 -4.24 -14.68
C VAL A 112 20.59 -4.75 -13.30
N THR A 113 21.52 -5.01 -12.38
CA THR A 113 21.24 -5.56 -11.04
C THR A 113 20.49 -4.58 -10.13
N VAL A 114 20.77 -3.28 -10.23
CA VAL A 114 20.12 -2.24 -9.38
C VAL A 114 18.75 -1.81 -9.89
N LEU A 115 18.52 -1.90 -11.20
CA LEU A 115 17.27 -1.48 -11.83
C LEU A 115 16.19 -2.55 -11.74
N ARG A 116 16.58 -3.83 -11.67
CA ARG A 116 15.64 -4.97 -11.63
C ARG A 116 14.65 -4.88 -10.46
N PRO A 117 15.04 -4.68 -9.19
CA PRO A 117 14.08 -4.60 -8.09
C PRO A 117 13.15 -3.38 -8.20
N LEU A 118 13.66 -2.26 -8.74
CA LEU A 118 12.87 -1.05 -8.96
C LEU A 118 11.73 -1.32 -9.95
N PHE A 119 12.05 -1.88 -11.12
CA PHE A 119 11.05 -2.20 -12.13
C PHE A 119 10.08 -3.28 -11.67
N VAL A 120 10.57 -4.32 -10.99
CA VAL A 120 9.70 -5.37 -10.45
C VAL A 120 8.76 -4.81 -9.40
N SER A 121 9.22 -3.92 -8.51
CA SER A 121 8.37 -3.33 -7.47
C SER A 121 7.27 -2.43 -8.06
N ILE A 122 7.63 -1.57 -9.01
CA ILE A 122 6.66 -0.73 -9.72
C ILE A 122 5.66 -1.60 -10.48
N GLY A 123 6.15 -2.60 -11.22
CA GLY A 123 5.31 -3.53 -11.96
C GLY A 123 4.38 -4.35 -11.06
N PHE A 124 4.86 -4.77 -9.89
CA PHE A 124 4.07 -5.50 -8.89
C PHE A 124 2.97 -4.62 -8.30
N GLY A 125 3.29 -3.38 -7.89
CA GLY A 125 2.30 -2.43 -7.38
C GLY A 125 1.23 -2.09 -8.42
N VAL A 126 1.64 -1.76 -9.65
CA VAL A 126 0.71 -1.47 -10.76
C VAL A 126 -0.11 -2.69 -11.12
N GLY A 127 0.52 -3.86 -11.21
CA GLY A 127 -0.13 -5.13 -11.52
C GLY A 127 -1.21 -5.48 -10.50
N ILE A 128 -0.94 -5.29 -9.21
CA ILE A 128 -1.94 -5.53 -8.15
C ILE A 128 -3.09 -4.55 -8.22
N VAL A 129 -2.82 -3.26 -8.42
CA VAL A 129 -3.89 -2.26 -8.58
C VAL A 129 -4.78 -2.60 -9.79
N LEU A 130 -4.17 -3.01 -10.91
CA LEU A 130 -4.89 -3.46 -12.10
C LEU A 130 -5.74 -4.71 -11.82
N VAL A 131 -5.15 -5.74 -11.20
CA VAL A 131 -5.86 -6.98 -10.85
C VAL A 131 -7.02 -6.69 -9.89
N CYS A 132 -6.83 -5.85 -8.87
CA CYS A 132 -7.91 -5.45 -7.98
C CYS A 132 -9.03 -4.69 -8.72
N ARG A 133 -8.67 -3.79 -9.65
CA ARG A 133 -9.65 -3.01 -10.41
C ARG A 133 -10.43 -3.84 -11.43
N PHE A 134 -9.74 -4.72 -12.15
CA PHE A 134 -10.28 -5.45 -13.31
C PHE A 134 -10.75 -6.87 -12.99
N VAL A 135 -10.28 -7.49 -11.91
CA VAL A 135 -10.64 -8.87 -11.55
C VAL A 135 -11.51 -8.86 -10.30
N ALA A 136 -11.06 -8.23 -9.21
CA ALA A 136 -11.80 -8.27 -7.95
C ALA A 136 -13.14 -7.53 -8.01
N LEU A 137 -13.21 -6.36 -8.64
CA LEU A 137 -14.45 -5.59 -8.75
C LEU A 137 -15.57 -6.31 -9.54
N PRO A 138 -15.34 -6.82 -10.78
CA PRO A 138 -16.40 -7.53 -11.50
C PRO A 138 -16.74 -8.88 -10.89
N ILE A 139 -15.77 -9.59 -10.30
CA ILE A 139 -16.05 -10.84 -9.58
C ILE A 139 -16.98 -10.55 -8.38
N LEU A 140 -16.71 -9.50 -7.61
CA LEU A 140 -17.55 -9.14 -6.47
C LEU A 140 -18.98 -8.76 -6.90
N ILE A 141 -19.12 -7.96 -7.96
CA ILE A 141 -20.43 -7.59 -8.51
C ILE A 141 -21.16 -8.83 -9.02
N LYS A 142 -20.48 -9.71 -9.76
CA LYS A 142 -21.07 -10.94 -10.30
C LYS A 142 -21.49 -11.92 -9.20
N ILE A 143 -20.71 -12.03 -8.12
CA ILE A 143 -21.06 -12.84 -6.93
C ILE A 143 -22.25 -12.24 -6.17
N PHE A 144 -22.40 -10.91 -6.16
CA PHE A 144 -23.50 -10.27 -5.46
C PHE A 144 -24.81 -10.28 -6.27
N GLU A 145 -24.71 -10.11 -7.58
CA GLU A 145 -25.84 -10.11 -8.52
C GLU A 145 -26.35 -11.53 -8.79
N SER A 146 -25.42 -12.48 -8.90
CA SER A 146 -25.78 -13.88 -8.82
C SER A 146 -26.10 -14.18 -7.35
N LYS A 147 -27.37 -14.22 -6.97
CA LYS A 147 -27.82 -14.90 -5.72
C LYS A 147 -27.52 -16.41 -5.74
N CYS A 148 -26.38 -16.81 -6.30
CA CYS A 148 -25.86 -18.15 -6.27
C CYS A 148 -25.58 -18.48 -4.82
N LYS A 149 -26.18 -19.58 -4.39
CA LYS A 149 -26.00 -20.25 -3.11
C LYS A 149 -24.51 -20.42 -2.83
N LEU A 150 -23.86 -19.39 -2.29
CA LEU A 150 -22.59 -19.57 -1.61
C LEU A 150 -22.85 -20.62 -0.52
N PRO A 151 -22.02 -21.67 -0.42
CA PRO A 151 -22.23 -22.70 0.57
C PRO A 151 -22.32 -22.02 1.95
N LYS A 152 -23.25 -22.48 2.81
CA LYS A 152 -23.52 -21.89 4.15
C LYS A 152 -22.24 -21.74 5.01
N PHE A 153 -21.16 -22.42 4.64
CA PHE A 153 -19.83 -22.32 5.23
C PHE A 153 -19.14 -20.96 5.00
N THR A 154 -19.38 -20.28 3.88
CA THR A 154 -18.78 -18.98 3.54
C THR A 154 -19.27 -17.84 4.44
N HIS A 155 -20.43 -18.00 5.09
CA HIS A 155 -20.99 -16.99 6.00
C HIS A 155 -20.36 -16.97 7.40
N LYS A 156 -19.45 -17.92 7.72
CA LYS A 156 -18.77 -17.90 9.01
C LYS A 156 -17.60 -16.89 8.97
N PRO A 157 -17.42 -16.05 10.02
CA PRO A 157 -16.30 -15.11 10.08
C PRO A 157 -14.93 -15.80 10.00
N GLN A 158 -14.86 -17.08 10.40
CA GLN A 158 -13.68 -17.93 10.30
C GLN A 158 -13.19 -18.12 8.85
N PHE A 159 -14.10 -18.21 7.88
CA PHE A 159 -13.74 -18.39 6.48
C PHE A 159 -13.22 -17.09 5.85
N ALA A 160 -13.80 -15.95 6.24
CA ALA A 160 -13.32 -14.63 5.83
C ALA A 160 -11.90 -14.37 6.36
N PHE A 161 -11.65 -14.68 7.64
CA PHE A 161 -10.32 -14.60 8.23
C PHE A 161 -9.30 -15.46 7.48
N LEU A 162 -9.65 -16.72 7.17
CA LEU A 162 -8.78 -17.62 6.42
C LEU A 162 -8.48 -17.10 5.00
N GLY A 163 -9.48 -16.48 4.35
CA GLY A 163 -9.31 -15.83 3.05
C GLY A 163 -8.32 -14.65 3.10
N TYR A 164 -8.41 -13.80 4.12
CA TYR A 164 -7.47 -12.68 4.30
C TYR A 164 -6.04 -13.15 4.60
N ILE A 165 -5.88 -14.22 5.40
CA ILE A 165 -4.57 -14.84 5.65
C ILE A 165 -3.98 -15.40 4.36
N PHE A 166 -4.77 -16.11 3.55
CA PHE A 166 -4.29 -16.65 2.28
C PHE A 166 -3.92 -15.54 1.29
N LEU A 167 -4.70 -14.44 1.25
CA LEU A 167 -4.38 -13.27 0.45
C LEU A 167 -3.07 -12.61 0.88
N LEU A 168 -2.86 -12.44 2.19
CA LEU A 168 -1.62 -11.89 2.74
C LEU A 168 -0.42 -12.79 2.40
N LEU A 169 -0.52 -14.10 2.66
CA LEU A 169 0.54 -15.06 2.33
C LEU A 169 0.83 -15.08 0.83
N GLY A 170 -0.21 -15.07 -0.02
CA GLY A 170 -0.06 -15.06 -1.46
C GLY A 170 0.67 -13.82 -1.97
N LEU A 171 0.33 -12.64 -1.47
CA LEU A 171 1.00 -11.40 -1.86
C LEU A 171 2.45 -11.34 -1.36
N VAL A 172 2.70 -11.71 -0.11
CA VAL A 172 4.05 -11.73 0.48
C VAL A 172 4.94 -12.77 -0.20
N ALA A 173 4.44 -13.97 -0.43
CA ALA A 173 5.17 -15.01 -1.16
C ALA A 173 5.43 -14.56 -2.60
N GLY A 174 4.43 -14.04 -3.31
CA GLY A 174 4.58 -13.51 -4.67
C GLY A 174 5.64 -12.40 -4.75
N ALA A 175 5.66 -11.50 -3.76
CA ALA A 175 6.68 -10.46 -3.67
C ALA A 175 8.09 -11.01 -3.44
N ALA A 176 8.23 -11.97 -2.52
CA ALA A 176 9.50 -12.63 -2.24
C ALA A 176 10.05 -13.35 -3.47
N TYR A 177 9.21 -14.06 -4.24
CA TYR A 177 9.61 -14.74 -5.48
C TYR A 177 9.92 -13.76 -6.62
N ALA A 178 9.19 -12.64 -6.70
CA ALA A 178 9.45 -11.61 -7.70
C ALA A 178 10.77 -10.87 -7.44
N GLY A 179 11.23 -10.83 -6.19
CA GLY A 179 12.41 -10.04 -5.77
C GLY A 179 12.06 -8.58 -5.45
N THR A 180 10.84 -8.33 -4.96
CA THR A 180 10.39 -7.03 -4.45
C THR A 180 10.23 -7.07 -2.92
N SER A 181 9.74 -5.99 -2.32
CA SER A 181 9.70 -5.81 -0.86
C SER A 181 8.50 -6.56 -0.28
N SER A 182 8.79 -7.50 0.62
CA SER A 182 7.76 -8.23 1.39
C SER A 182 6.93 -7.29 2.27
N LEU A 183 7.52 -6.19 2.77
CA LEU A 183 6.81 -5.17 3.56
C LEU A 183 5.81 -4.40 2.69
N PHE A 184 6.25 -3.98 1.50
CA PHE A 184 5.38 -3.33 0.53
C PHE A 184 4.17 -4.21 0.14
N ALA A 185 4.41 -5.51 -0.05
CA ALA A 185 3.35 -6.48 -0.34
C ALA A 185 2.40 -6.70 0.83
N ALA A 186 2.90 -6.86 2.06
CA ALA A 186 2.07 -6.99 3.24
C ALA A 186 1.18 -5.74 3.45
N TYR A 187 1.73 -4.55 3.21
CA TYR A 187 0.97 -3.31 3.23
C TYR A 187 -0.16 -3.31 2.19
N LEU A 188 0.17 -3.68 0.95
CA LEU A 188 -0.81 -3.68 -0.14
C LEU A 188 -1.93 -4.71 0.09
N ALA A 189 -1.62 -5.88 0.69
CA ALA A 189 -2.62 -6.85 1.14
C ALA A 189 -3.61 -6.25 2.15
N GLY A 190 -3.11 -5.43 3.08
CA GLY A 190 -3.94 -4.69 4.05
C GLY A 190 -4.85 -3.66 3.37
N VAL A 191 -4.32 -2.88 2.41
CA VAL A 191 -5.12 -1.92 1.62
C VAL A 191 -6.24 -2.62 0.85
N ILE A 192 -5.93 -3.76 0.22
CA ILE A 192 -6.90 -4.56 -0.51
C ILE A 192 -8.00 -5.06 0.43
N THR A 193 -7.62 -5.59 1.59
CA THR A 193 -8.57 -6.09 2.60
C THR A 193 -9.49 -4.98 3.11
N SER A 194 -8.94 -3.81 3.43
CA SER A 194 -9.71 -2.63 3.87
C SER A 194 -10.67 -2.13 2.78
N TRP A 195 -10.22 -2.17 1.51
CA TRP A 195 -11.07 -1.81 0.38
C TRP A 195 -12.22 -2.81 0.17
N PHE A 196 -11.95 -4.10 0.27
CA PHE A 196 -13.00 -5.13 0.23
C PHE A 196 -14.01 -4.99 1.36
N ASP A 197 -13.55 -4.76 2.60
CA ASP A 197 -14.42 -4.56 3.75
C ASP A 197 -15.36 -3.36 3.57
N THR A 198 -14.82 -2.24 3.05
CA THR A 198 -15.60 -1.04 2.71
C THR A 198 -16.68 -1.35 1.66
N LEU A 199 -16.36 -2.14 0.63
CA LEU A 199 -17.34 -2.52 -0.40
C LEU A 199 -18.45 -3.40 0.16
N ILE A 200 -18.11 -4.37 1.01
CA ILE A 200 -19.09 -5.26 1.63
C ILE A 200 -20.03 -4.45 2.54
N TYR A 201 -19.50 -3.50 3.34
CA TYR A 201 -20.31 -2.66 4.24
C TYR A 201 -21.24 -1.68 3.52
N THR A 202 -20.82 -1.13 2.37
CA THR A 202 -21.61 -0.12 1.64
C THR A 202 -22.84 -0.73 0.93
N THR A 203 -22.81 -2.03 0.63
CA THR A 203 -23.83 -2.72 -0.16
C THR A 203 -25.16 -3.03 0.60
N PRO A 204 -25.19 -3.39 1.90
CA PRO A 204 -26.45 -3.61 2.63
C PRO A 204 -27.23 -2.32 2.95
N HIS A 205 -26.56 -1.21 3.26
CA HIS A 205 -27.25 0.01 3.72
C HIS A 205 -27.79 0.91 2.61
N SER A 206 -27.23 0.87 1.40
CA SER A 206 -27.79 1.64 0.28
C SER A 206 -29.21 1.18 -0.07
N THR A 207 -29.53 -0.11 0.07
CA THR A 207 -30.88 -0.61 -0.22
C THR A 207 -31.89 -0.21 0.87
N ALA A 208 -31.49 -0.22 2.15
CA ALA A 208 -32.37 0.18 3.26
C ALA A 208 -32.63 1.70 3.30
N ALA A 209 -31.60 2.52 3.06
CA ALA A 209 -31.74 3.97 3.00
C ALA A 209 -32.54 4.45 1.78
N GLN A 210 -32.41 3.79 0.64
CA GLN A 210 -33.22 4.07 -0.56
C GLN A 210 -34.68 3.64 -0.38
N LEU A 211 -34.96 2.54 0.32
CA LEU A 211 -36.34 2.11 0.62
C LEU A 211 -37.06 3.06 1.58
N GLN A 212 -36.36 3.58 2.59
CA GLN A 212 -36.96 4.50 3.56
C GLN A 212 -37.25 5.87 2.93
N GLN A 213 -36.31 6.39 2.12
CA GLN A 213 -36.51 7.65 1.40
C GLN A 213 -37.60 7.55 0.32
N ASN A 214 -37.78 6.39 -0.31
CA ASN A 214 -38.87 6.17 -1.28
C ASN A 214 -40.25 6.05 -0.59
N ASN A 215 -40.31 5.44 0.60
CA ASN A 215 -41.56 5.37 1.39
C ASN A 215 -41.99 6.75 1.94
N ASP A 216 -41.03 7.58 2.37
CA ASP A 216 -41.33 8.93 2.87
C ASP A 216 -41.79 9.86 1.72
N SER A 217 -41.25 9.68 0.51
CA SER A 217 -41.67 10.41 -0.69
C SER A 217 -43.09 10.05 -1.14
N HIS A 218 -43.47 8.77 -1.02
CA HIS A 218 -44.79 8.31 -1.44
C HIS A 218 -45.89 8.66 -0.43
N SER A 219 -45.54 8.77 0.85
CA SER A 219 -46.47 9.13 1.94
C SER A 219 -46.83 10.62 1.95
N GLN A 220 -45.95 11.50 1.43
CA GLN A 220 -46.25 12.93 1.31
C GLN A 220 -47.09 13.30 0.07
N GLY A 221 -47.22 12.41 -0.92
CA GLY A 221 -48.03 12.63 -2.12
C GLY A 221 -49.50 12.24 -2.02
N GLN A 222 -49.92 11.55 -0.96
CA GLN A 222 -51.31 11.08 -0.75
C GLN A 222 -52.08 11.88 0.32
N ALA A 223 -51.47 12.92 0.89
CA ALA A 223 -52.09 13.77 1.89
C ALA A 223 -52.20 15.23 1.39
N GLN A 224 -52.99 15.45 0.35
CA GLN A 224 -53.53 16.78 0.04
C GLN A 224 -54.96 16.62 -0.50
N PRO A 225 -55.99 17.15 0.19
CA PRO A 225 -57.38 17.10 -0.25
C PRO A 225 -57.66 17.98 -1.47
#